data_AF-A0A804QJL5-F1
#
_entry.id   AF-A0A804QJL5-F1
#
_cell.length_a   1.000
_cell.length_b   1.000
_cell.length_c   1.000
_cell.angle_alpha   90.00
_cell.angle_beta   90.00
_cell.angle_gamma   90.00
#
_symmetry.space_group_name_H-M   'P 1'
#
loop_
_entity.id
_entity.type
_entity.pdbx_description
1 polymer ?
#
loop_
_entity_poly.entity_id
_entity_poly.type
_entity_poly.pdbx_seq_one_letter_code
_entity_poly.pdbx_strand_id
1 'polypeptide(L)'
;MASPAGGESPAKPVLLHGDLDLWILEARLLPNMDMFSEHVRRCFAACRPPSSCGTKHPPPAAAGRRHHHHHRNIITSDPYVTLSVSGAVVARTAVIPNSQDPVWEERFAVPLAHRAADLEFQVKDNDTFGAQLIGTVAVPADRVVSGDEVEDWFPVIGTNGKPYKPDTALRLRFKFQPIADNPAYRHGIAGDPDHRGIQDSYFPLRHGGQLTLYQDAHVREGDLPEIELDNGKTFQHNACWEDICHAILEAHHMIYIVGWSVYDKFKSQEGVRVCLLVWDDKTSHDKFFIKTGGVMATHDEETRKFFKHSSVICVLSPRYASNKLSIFKQQLMTLNL
;
A
#
# COMPACT_ATOMS: atom_id res chain seq x y z
N MET A 1 56.31 -9.93 11.48
CA MET A 1 55.32 -8.84 11.57
C MET A 1 54.24 -9.12 10.54
N ALA A 2 53.08 -9.59 10.98
CA ALA A 2 51.93 -9.77 10.11
C ALA A 2 51.09 -8.49 10.18
N SER A 3 50.83 -7.87 9.02
CA SER A 3 49.92 -6.74 8.90
C SER A 3 48.50 -7.19 9.24
N PRO A 4 47.75 -6.42 10.05
CA PRO A 4 46.35 -6.75 10.32
C PRO A 4 45.50 -6.46 9.08
N ALA A 5 44.58 -7.38 8.81
CA ALA A 5 43.57 -7.28 7.76
C ALA A 5 42.80 -5.95 7.85
N GLY A 6 42.61 -5.30 6.71
CA GLY A 6 41.88 -4.05 6.59
C GLY A 6 40.43 -4.23 7.03
N GLY A 7 40.03 -3.51 8.07
CA GLY A 7 38.62 -3.26 8.35
C GLY A 7 38.10 -2.25 7.32
N GLU A 8 37.13 -2.65 6.51
CA GLU A 8 36.36 -1.73 5.68
C GLU A 8 35.65 -0.73 6.61
N SER A 9 35.93 0.56 6.43
CA SER A 9 35.12 1.61 7.07
C SER A 9 33.67 1.51 6.57
N PRO A 10 32.67 1.75 7.42
CA PRO A 10 31.28 1.73 7.00
C PRO A 10 31.09 2.69 5.83
N ALA A 11 30.50 2.20 4.75
CA ALA A 11 30.29 2.99 3.53
C ALA A 11 29.51 4.26 3.88
N LYS A 12 30.03 5.41 3.45
CA LYS A 12 29.46 6.71 3.81
C LYS A 12 28.10 6.88 3.10
N PRO A 13 27.01 7.16 3.84
CA PRO A 13 25.71 7.38 3.21
C PRO A 13 25.72 8.52 2.20
N VAL A 14 25.13 8.31 1.03
CA VAL A 14 24.95 9.31 -0.03
C VAL A 14 23.49 9.70 -0.16
N LEU A 15 23.23 10.89 -0.70
CA LEU A 15 21.86 11.35 -0.97
C LEU A 15 21.41 10.81 -2.31
N LEU A 16 20.42 9.93 -2.29
CA LEU A 16 19.68 9.46 -3.45
C LEU A 16 18.47 10.37 -3.63
N HIS A 17 18.63 11.42 -4.44
CA HIS A 17 17.56 12.36 -4.78
C HIS A 17 17.32 12.38 -6.28
N GLY A 18 16.24 11.74 -6.72
CA GLY A 18 15.95 11.48 -8.13
C GLY A 18 15.09 10.23 -8.29
N ASP A 19 15.02 9.72 -9.51
CA ASP A 19 14.20 8.56 -9.84
C ASP A 19 15.04 7.32 -10.07
N LEU A 20 14.64 6.21 -9.45
CA LEU A 20 15.20 4.89 -9.70
C LEU A 20 14.23 4.12 -10.60
N ASP A 21 14.63 3.87 -11.84
CA ASP A 21 13.98 2.89 -12.71
C ASP A 21 14.50 1.51 -12.32
N LEU A 22 13.64 0.69 -11.74
CA LEU A 22 14.01 -0.58 -11.13
C LEU A 22 13.21 -1.73 -11.74
N TRP A 23 13.91 -2.77 -12.15
CA TRP A 23 13.38 -4.08 -12.49
C TRP A 23 13.85 -5.11 -11.47
N ILE A 24 12.89 -5.78 -10.84
CA ILE A 24 13.14 -6.99 -10.06
C ILE A 24 12.79 -8.16 -10.96
N LEU A 25 13.81 -8.82 -11.51
CA LEU A 25 13.65 -9.77 -12.61
C LEU A 25 13.30 -11.16 -12.07
N GLU A 26 14.25 -11.81 -11.40
CA GLU A 26 14.15 -13.20 -10.97
C GLU A 26 15.08 -13.50 -9.80
N ALA A 27 14.79 -14.54 -9.04
CA ALA A 27 15.72 -15.12 -8.08
C ALA A 27 15.96 -16.59 -8.41
N ARG A 28 17.10 -17.12 -7.97
CA ARG A 28 17.44 -18.53 -8.15
C ARG A 28 17.85 -19.18 -6.85
N LEU A 29 17.54 -20.47 -6.74
CA LEU A 29 17.99 -21.36 -5.66
C LEU A 29 17.64 -20.86 -4.25
N LEU A 30 16.47 -20.26 -4.07
CA LEU A 30 15.97 -19.85 -2.76
C LEU A 30 15.75 -21.08 -1.87
N PRO A 31 15.97 -20.99 -0.54
CA PRO A 31 15.67 -22.09 0.37
C PRO A 31 14.16 -22.33 0.45
N ASN A 32 13.76 -23.58 0.70
CA ASN A 32 12.39 -23.93 1.02
C ASN A 32 12.16 -23.62 2.51
N MET A 33 11.30 -22.63 2.79
CA MET A 33 11.03 -22.14 4.14
C MET A 33 9.85 -22.85 4.83
N ASP A 34 8.94 -23.49 4.08
CA ASP A 34 7.82 -24.27 4.64
C ASP A 34 8.26 -25.41 5.56
N MET A 35 9.42 -26.01 5.27
CA MET A 35 9.98 -27.08 6.11
C MET A 35 10.44 -26.56 7.48
N PHE A 36 10.79 -25.28 7.58
CA PHE A 36 11.21 -24.61 8.81
C PHE A 36 10.00 -24.11 9.61
N SER A 37 9.00 -23.53 8.95
CA SER A 37 7.74 -23.11 9.57
C SER A 37 6.98 -24.31 10.17
N GLU A 38 6.96 -25.47 9.50
CA GLU A 38 6.38 -26.72 10.03
C GLU A 38 7.14 -27.27 11.26
N HIS A 39 8.47 -27.10 11.34
CA HIS A 39 9.24 -27.47 12.54
C HIS A 39 8.88 -26.60 13.74
N VAL A 40 8.78 -25.28 13.52
CA VAL A 40 8.35 -24.33 14.55
C VAL A 40 6.90 -24.60 14.97
N ARG A 41 6.00 -24.89 14.01
CA ARG A 41 4.61 -25.29 14.26
C ARG A 41 4.50 -26.55 15.14
N ARG A 42 5.33 -27.57 14.90
CA ARG A 42 5.38 -28.79 15.74
C ARG A 42 5.85 -28.49 17.17
N CYS A 43 6.78 -27.58 17.36
CA CYS A 43 7.25 -27.17 18.69
C CYS A 43 6.17 -26.42 19.49
N PHE A 44 5.36 -25.56 18.85
CA PHE A 44 4.27 -24.86 19.52
C PHE A 44 3.04 -25.75 19.79
N ALA A 45 2.76 -26.73 18.92
CA ALA A 45 1.71 -27.72 19.18
C ALA A 45 2.01 -28.63 20.38
N ALA A 46 3.30 -28.82 20.72
CA ALA A 46 3.74 -29.61 21.87
C ALA A 46 3.52 -28.92 23.23
N CYS A 47 3.17 -27.62 23.25
CA CYS A 47 2.97 -26.85 24.47
C CYS A 47 1.47 -26.59 24.79
N ARG A 48 0.54 -27.39 24.25
CA ARG A 48 -0.87 -27.32 24.70
C ARG A 48 -1.02 -27.94 26.09
N PRO A 49 -1.70 -27.28 27.04
CA PRO A 49 -2.00 -27.88 28.34
C PRO A 49 -2.91 -29.10 28.16
N PRO A 50 -2.79 -30.14 29.02
CA PRO A 50 -3.58 -31.35 28.89
C PRO A 50 -5.04 -31.05 29.25
N SER A 51 -5.89 -30.87 28.23
CA SER A 51 -7.35 -30.84 28.43
C SER A 51 -7.87 -32.26 28.61
N SER A 52 -8.18 -32.57 29.87
CA SER A 52 -9.13 -33.55 30.42
C SER A 52 -9.78 -34.58 29.49
N CYS A 53 -9.51 -35.86 29.82
CA CYS A 53 -10.48 -36.95 29.97
C CYS A 53 -11.61 -37.06 28.92
N GLY A 54 -11.36 -37.86 27.88
CA GLY A 54 -12.40 -38.42 27.00
C GLY A 54 -12.17 -39.91 26.79
N THR A 55 -13.20 -40.70 27.07
CA THR A 55 -13.23 -42.17 27.17
C THR A 55 -12.70 -42.92 25.95
N LYS A 56 -11.86 -43.95 26.21
CA LYS A 56 -11.38 -44.93 25.23
C LYS A 56 -12.53 -45.86 24.80
N HIS A 57 -12.90 -45.84 23.53
CA HIS A 57 -13.56 -46.95 22.87
C HIS A 57 -12.63 -47.54 21.79
N PRO A 58 -12.45 -48.86 21.70
CA PRO A 58 -11.68 -49.48 20.63
C PRO A 58 -12.55 -49.57 19.35
N PRO A 59 -11.99 -49.33 18.15
CA PRO A 59 -12.72 -49.55 16.91
C PRO A 59 -12.68 -51.05 16.51
N PRO A 60 -13.71 -51.56 15.80
CA PRO A 60 -13.73 -52.94 15.33
C PRO A 60 -12.85 -53.15 14.10
N ALA A 61 -12.37 -54.38 13.95
CA ALA A 61 -11.55 -54.83 12.83
C ALA A 61 -12.39 -55.04 11.56
N ALA A 62 -11.97 -54.47 10.44
CA ALA A 62 -11.70 -55.16 9.16
C ALA A 62 -11.71 -54.21 7.95
N ALA A 63 -10.89 -54.61 6.96
CA ALA A 63 -10.96 -54.32 5.53
C ALA A 63 -10.37 -52.99 5.00
N GLY A 64 -9.36 -53.16 4.12
CA GLY A 64 -9.06 -52.21 3.05
C GLY A 64 -7.78 -51.40 3.20
N ARG A 65 -6.60 -52.03 3.07
CA ARG A 65 -5.38 -51.28 2.69
C ARG A 65 -5.53 -50.80 1.25
N ARG A 66 -5.98 -49.55 1.08
CA ARG A 66 -5.70 -48.77 -0.13
C ARG A 66 -4.57 -47.80 0.21
N HIS A 67 -3.38 -48.09 -0.33
CA HIS A 67 -2.30 -47.12 -0.37
C HIS A 67 -2.73 -45.98 -1.30
N HIS A 68 -3.37 -44.95 -0.74
CA HIS A 68 -3.43 -43.66 -1.39
C HIS A 68 -2.01 -43.11 -1.38
N HIS A 69 -1.34 -43.18 -2.53
CA HIS A 69 -0.20 -42.33 -2.82
C HIS A 69 -0.69 -40.89 -2.72
N HIS A 70 -0.55 -40.27 -1.55
CA HIS A 70 -0.52 -38.83 -1.48
C HIS A 70 0.66 -38.41 -2.36
N HIS A 71 0.37 -37.90 -3.55
CA HIS A 71 1.27 -36.98 -4.21
C HIS A 71 1.52 -35.88 -3.20
N ARG A 72 2.66 -35.96 -2.54
CA ARG A 72 3.14 -34.94 -1.63
C ARG A 72 3.52 -33.80 -2.55
N ASN A 73 2.55 -32.94 -2.89
CA ASN A 73 2.85 -31.67 -3.51
C ASN A 73 3.93 -31.05 -2.63
N ILE A 74 5.12 -30.87 -3.19
CA ILE A 74 6.23 -30.25 -2.48
C ILE A 74 5.79 -28.80 -2.33
N ILE A 75 5.22 -28.47 -1.17
CA ILE A 75 4.93 -27.08 -0.80
C ILE A 75 6.31 -26.43 -0.60
N THR A 76 6.53 -25.34 -1.31
CA THR A 76 7.76 -24.56 -1.24
C THR A 76 7.38 -23.10 -1.03
N SER A 77 8.36 -22.28 -0.65
CA SER A 77 8.18 -20.87 -0.35
C SER A 77 7.33 -20.13 -1.41
N ASP A 78 6.57 -19.15 -0.96
CA ASP A 78 5.80 -18.17 -1.72
C ASP A 78 6.56 -16.82 -1.76
N PRO A 79 7.66 -16.70 -2.52
CA PRO A 79 8.56 -15.56 -2.41
C PRO A 79 8.01 -14.26 -2.99
N TYR A 80 8.41 -13.15 -2.36
CA TYR A 80 8.30 -11.79 -2.89
C TYR A 80 9.49 -10.95 -2.42
N VAL A 81 9.72 -9.82 -3.09
CA VAL A 81 10.83 -8.91 -2.77
C VAL A 81 10.29 -7.56 -2.33
N THR A 82 10.92 -6.97 -1.32
CA THR A 82 10.73 -5.56 -0.97
C THR A 82 12.03 -4.81 -1.09
N LEU A 83 12.01 -3.65 -1.76
CA LEU A 83 13.10 -2.68 -1.68
C LEU A 83 12.88 -1.76 -0.47
N SER A 84 13.86 -1.70 0.41
CA SER A 84 13.96 -0.81 1.54
C SER A 84 15.13 0.16 1.36
N VAL A 85 14.90 1.45 1.59
CA VAL A 85 15.93 2.49 1.57
C VAL A 85 15.84 3.27 2.87
N SER A 86 16.93 3.31 3.64
CA SER A 86 16.96 3.94 4.98
C SER A 86 15.84 3.43 5.92
N GLY A 87 15.46 2.16 5.80
CA GLY A 87 14.39 1.52 6.57
C GLY A 87 12.96 1.75 6.05
N ALA A 88 12.77 2.57 5.01
CA ALA A 88 11.48 2.77 4.37
C ALA A 88 11.30 1.80 3.19
N VAL A 89 10.20 1.02 3.20
CA VAL A 89 9.84 0.15 2.07
C VAL A 89 9.25 1.01 0.95
N VAL A 90 9.95 1.07 -0.18
CA VAL A 90 9.59 1.93 -1.32
C VAL A 90 9.09 1.15 -2.54
N ALA A 91 9.34 -0.16 -2.60
CA ALA A 91 8.75 -1.05 -3.61
C ALA A 91 8.49 -2.45 -3.05
N ARG A 92 7.51 -3.15 -3.64
CA ARG A 92 7.15 -4.54 -3.30
C ARG A 92 6.58 -5.24 -4.54
N THR A 93 7.14 -6.41 -4.87
CA THR A 93 6.64 -7.29 -5.93
C THR A 93 5.36 -8.02 -5.53
N ALA A 94 4.70 -8.64 -6.52
CA ALA A 94 3.74 -9.70 -6.29
C ALA A 94 4.41 -10.91 -5.59
N VAL A 95 3.55 -11.71 -4.96
CA VAL A 95 3.92 -13.00 -4.38
C VAL A 95 3.82 -14.06 -5.47
N ILE A 96 4.89 -14.81 -5.70
CA ILE A 96 4.88 -15.96 -6.60
C ILE A 96 4.69 -17.22 -5.74
N PRO A 97 3.64 -18.00 -5.94
CA PRO A 97 3.39 -19.16 -5.10
C PRO A 97 4.32 -20.33 -5.44
N ASN A 98 4.77 -21.05 -4.42
CA ASN A 98 5.50 -22.32 -4.52
C ASN A 98 6.66 -22.32 -5.53
N SER A 99 7.60 -21.39 -5.36
CA SER A 99 8.77 -21.33 -6.23
C SER A 99 10.06 -21.04 -5.47
N GLN A 100 11.11 -21.82 -5.75
CA GLN A 100 12.48 -21.53 -5.32
C GLN A 100 13.28 -20.74 -6.37
N ASP A 101 12.73 -20.61 -7.58
CA ASP A 101 13.31 -19.90 -8.72
C ASP A 101 12.24 -18.95 -9.31
N PRO A 102 11.76 -17.96 -8.53
CA PRO A 102 10.69 -17.06 -8.95
C PRO A 102 11.14 -16.08 -10.04
N VAL A 103 10.26 -15.83 -11.02
CA VAL A 103 10.44 -14.83 -12.09
C VAL A 103 9.32 -13.81 -11.97
N TRP A 104 9.64 -12.59 -11.51
CA TRP A 104 8.68 -11.50 -11.33
C TRP A 104 8.57 -10.61 -12.56
N GLU A 105 9.70 -10.23 -13.15
CA GLU A 105 9.77 -9.25 -14.25
C GLU A 105 8.97 -7.97 -13.96
N GLU A 106 9.00 -7.49 -12.72
CA GLU A 106 8.24 -6.32 -12.29
C GLU A 106 9.09 -5.06 -12.33
N ARG A 107 8.56 -4.02 -13.00
CA ARG A 107 9.15 -2.68 -13.11
C ARG A 107 8.53 -1.72 -12.11
N PHE A 108 9.36 -0.91 -11.48
CA PHE A 108 9.00 0.16 -10.56
C PHE A 108 9.68 1.46 -10.96
N ALA A 109 8.92 2.55 -11.02
CA ALA A 109 9.47 3.90 -11.00
C ALA A 109 9.46 4.39 -9.55
N VAL A 110 10.64 4.43 -8.91
CA VAL A 110 10.76 4.71 -7.48
C VAL A 110 11.38 6.10 -7.28
N PRO A 111 10.59 7.12 -6.90
CA PRO A 111 11.15 8.40 -6.50
C PRO A 111 11.89 8.25 -5.17
N LEU A 112 13.15 8.69 -5.14
CA LEU A 112 14.01 8.64 -3.97
C LEU A 112 14.33 10.05 -3.49
N ALA A 113 14.31 10.22 -2.16
CA ALA A 113 14.77 11.42 -1.46
C ALA A 113 15.45 11.00 -0.13
N HIS A 114 16.29 9.98 -0.18
CA HIS A 114 16.81 9.28 1.01
C HIS A 114 18.32 9.39 1.12
N ARG A 115 18.85 9.40 2.36
CA ARG A 115 20.29 9.22 2.62
C ARG A 115 20.56 7.78 3.03
N ALA A 116 21.27 7.03 2.19
CA ALA A 116 21.51 5.60 2.40
C ALA A 116 22.94 5.22 2.02
N ALA A 117 23.49 4.22 2.71
CA ALA A 117 24.73 3.57 2.31
C ALA A 117 24.48 2.52 1.21
N ASP A 118 23.29 1.92 1.24
CA ASP A 118 22.87 0.83 0.38
C ASP A 118 21.35 0.81 0.15
N LEU A 119 20.95 0.16 -0.93
CA LEU A 119 19.57 -0.23 -1.22
C LEU A 119 19.40 -1.69 -0.80
N GLU A 120 18.50 -1.94 0.14
CA GLU A 120 18.27 -3.27 0.71
C GLU A 120 17.07 -3.95 0.03
N PHE A 121 17.34 -4.99 -0.73
CA PHE A 121 16.30 -5.86 -1.29
C PHE A 121 16.11 -7.06 -0.37
N GLN A 122 14.98 -7.12 0.30
CA GLN A 122 14.64 -8.21 1.22
C GLN A 122 13.76 -9.22 0.49
N VAL A 123 14.27 -10.42 0.28
CA VAL A 123 13.52 -11.57 -0.23
C VAL A 123 12.80 -12.22 0.95
N LYS A 124 11.47 -12.35 0.85
CA LYS A 124 10.61 -12.82 1.92
C LYS A 124 9.69 -13.92 1.43
N ASP A 125 9.33 -14.81 2.34
CA ASP A 125 8.30 -15.80 2.14
C ASP A 125 6.96 -15.28 2.67
N ASN A 126 5.87 -15.45 1.92
CA ASN A 126 4.54 -14.97 2.31
C ASN A 126 3.69 -16.10 2.90
N ASP A 127 3.93 -16.42 4.17
CA ASP A 127 3.15 -17.42 4.89
C ASP A 127 1.83 -16.89 5.45
N THR A 128 0.88 -17.81 5.65
CA THR A 128 -0.42 -17.56 6.31
C THR A 128 -0.31 -16.95 7.71
N PHE A 129 0.84 -17.08 8.38
CA PHE A 129 1.10 -16.54 9.72
C PHE A 129 2.02 -15.31 9.75
N GLY A 130 2.32 -14.75 8.59
CA GLY A 130 3.12 -13.54 8.45
C GLY A 130 4.39 -13.77 7.64
N ALA A 131 4.92 -12.70 7.06
CA ALA A 131 6.06 -12.80 6.16
C ALA A 131 7.37 -13.14 6.89
N GLN A 132 8.09 -14.15 6.42
CA GLN A 132 9.39 -14.55 6.95
C GLN A 132 10.53 -14.06 6.04
N LEU A 133 11.59 -13.48 6.61
CA LEU A 133 12.77 -13.08 5.83
C LEU A 133 13.56 -14.32 5.37
N ILE A 134 13.75 -14.43 4.06
CA ILE A 134 14.65 -15.41 3.45
C ILE A 134 16.07 -14.86 3.49
N GLY A 135 16.29 -13.67 2.94
CA GLY A 135 17.60 -13.05 2.94
C GLY A 135 17.57 -11.64 2.35
N THR A 136 18.72 -11.00 2.37
CA THR A 136 18.88 -9.61 1.94
C THR A 136 19.97 -9.51 0.89
N VAL A 137 19.70 -8.69 -0.12
CA VAL A 137 20.68 -8.20 -1.09
C VAL A 137 20.90 -6.73 -0.79
N ALA A 138 22.15 -6.33 -0.55
CA ALA A 138 22.53 -4.94 -0.37
C ALA A 138 23.27 -4.45 -1.62
N VAL A 139 22.72 -3.43 -2.27
CA VAL A 139 23.37 -2.75 -3.40
C VAL A 139 23.95 -1.44 -2.90
N PRO A 140 25.28 -1.26 -2.92
CA PRO A 140 25.92 -0.01 -2.48
C PRO A 140 25.36 1.22 -3.23
N ALA A 141 25.04 2.27 -2.48
CA ALA A 141 24.39 3.46 -3.03
C ALA A 141 25.32 4.26 -3.98
N ASP A 142 26.64 4.13 -3.85
CA ASP A 142 27.61 4.67 -4.80
C ASP A 142 27.50 4.03 -6.20
N ARG A 143 27.26 2.71 -6.27
CA ARG A 143 26.96 2.01 -7.54
C ARG A 143 25.64 2.48 -8.16
N VAL A 144 24.69 2.90 -7.35
CA VAL A 144 23.40 3.44 -7.82
C VAL A 144 23.59 4.86 -8.36
N VAL A 145 24.33 5.71 -7.65
CA VAL A 145 24.54 7.12 -8.03
C VAL A 145 25.35 7.29 -9.32
N SER A 146 26.12 6.28 -9.76
CA SER A 146 26.89 6.40 -11.02
C SER A 146 26.01 6.70 -12.24
N GLY A 147 24.73 6.33 -12.20
CA GLY A 147 23.75 6.57 -13.25
C GLY A 147 23.85 5.61 -14.45
N ASP A 148 24.81 4.68 -14.42
CA ASP A 148 24.92 3.61 -15.39
C ASP A 148 23.74 2.64 -15.25
N GLU A 149 23.31 2.05 -16.35
CA GLU A 149 22.38 0.93 -16.29
C GLU A 149 23.13 -0.29 -15.77
N VAL A 150 22.66 -0.83 -14.66
CA VAL A 150 23.22 -2.03 -14.04
C VAL A 150 22.23 -3.15 -14.20
N GLU A 151 22.67 -4.26 -14.79
CA GLU A 151 21.96 -5.53 -14.76
C GLU A 151 22.90 -6.63 -14.29
N ASP A 152 22.60 -7.24 -13.15
CA ASP A 152 23.51 -8.18 -12.52
C ASP A 152 22.80 -9.15 -11.58
N TRP A 153 23.50 -10.22 -11.22
CA TRP A 153 23.12 -11.15 -10.17
C TRP A 153 23.76 -10.74 -8.85
N PHE A 154 22.92 -10.52 -7.84
CA PHE A 154 23.37 -10.15 -6.51
C PHE A 154 23.13 -11.29 -5.52
N PRO A 155 24.13 -11.68 -4.72
CA PRO A 155 24.00 -12.81 -3.80
C PRO A 155 22.99 -12.49 -2.69
N VAL A 156 22.04 -13.41 -2.47
CA VAL A 156 21.07 -13.27 -1.38
C VAL A 156 21.72 -13.77 -0.10
N ILE A 157 21.96 -12.87 0.84
CA ILE A 157 22.62 -13.17 2.11
C ILE A 157 21.55 -13.53 3.14
N GLY A 158 21.62 -14.76 3.68
CA GLY A 158 20.74 -15.21 4.74
C GLY A 158 21.02 -14.51 6.07
N THR A 159 20.17 -14.77 7.07
CA THR A 159 20.30 -14.18 8.42
C THR A 159 21.59 -14.58 9.16
N ASN A 160 22.25 -15.65 8.71
CA ASN A 160 23.54 -16.11 9.22
C ASN A 160 24.74 -15.36 8.60
N GLY A 161 24.50 -14.35 7.75
CA GLY A 161 25.54 -13.58 7.07
C GLY A 161 26.18 -14.30 5.88
N LYS A 162 25.60 -15.41 5.40
CA LYS A 162 26.09 -16.17 4.24
C LYS A 162 24.95 -16.54 3.29
N PRO A 163 25.24 -16.74 1.99
CA PRO A 163 24.27 -17.35 1.07
C PRO A 163 23.87 -18.76 1.54
N TYR A 164 22.62 -19.16 1.26
CA TYR A 164 22.14 -20.52 1.55
C TYR A 164 22.83 -21.57 0.68
N LYS A 165 22.92 -21.30 -0.62
CA LYS A 165 23.76 -22.02 -1.59
C LYS A 165 24.68 -21.00 -2.27
N PRO A 166 25.85 -21.40 -2.79
CA PRO A 166 26.81 -20.47 -3.41
C PRO A 166 26.19 -19.58 -4.49
N ASP A 167 25.24 -20.13 -5.25
CA ASP A 167 24.60 -19.46 -6.37
C ASP A 167 23.22 -18.84 -6.03
N THR A 168 22.78 -18.86 -4.77
CA THR A 168 21.50 -18.22 -4.39
C THR A 168 21.60 -16.71 -4.59
N ALA A 169 20.87 -16.19 -5.56
CA ALA A 169 21.02 -14.81 -6.02
C ALA A 169 19.70 -14.22 -6.53
N LEU A 170 19.62 -12.89 -6.53
CA LEU A 170 18.54 -12.08 -7.09
C LEU A 170 19.10 -11.29 -8.28
N ARG A 171 18.45 -11.39 -9.42
CA ARG A 171 18.77 -10.62 -10.62
C ARG A 171 18.00 -9.31 -10.60
N LEU A 172 18.72 -8.21 -10.69
CA LEU A 172 18.17 -6.86 -10.71
C LEU A 172 18.66 -6.15 -11.97
N ARG A 173 17.79 -5.34 -12.57
CA ARG A 173 18.19 -4.30 -13.53
C ARG A 173 17.74 -2.95 -13.00
N PHE A 174 18.63 -1.97 -12.92
CA PHE A 174 18.24 -0.63 -12.48
C PHE A 174 19.09 0.47 -13.09
N LYS A 175 18.51 1.66 -13.14
CA LYS A 175 19.18 2.90 -13.52
C LYS A 175 18.65 4.04 -12.67
N PHE A 176 19.56 4.82 -12.10
CA PHE A 176 19.20 5.99 -11.33
C PHE A 176 19.38 7.26 -12.14
N GLN A 177 18.41 8.16 -12.07
CA GLN A 177 18.46 9.47 -12.69
C GLN A 177 18.37 10.54 -11.60
N PRO A 178 19.47 11.25 -11.29
CA PRO A 178 19.45 12.34 -10.33
C PRO A 178 18.44 13.43 -10.74
N ILE A 179 17.80 14.05 -9.75
CA ILE A 179 16.81 15.12 -9.99
C ILE A 179 17.38 16.27 -10.84
N ALA A 180 18.67 16.60 -10.65
CA ALA A 180 19.34 17.67 -11.36
C ALA A 180 19.44 17.41 -12.88
N ASP A 181 19.53 16.14 -13.27
CA ASP A 181 19.70 15.71 -14.65
C ASP A 181 18.39 15.27 -15.29
N ASN A 182 17.31 15.12 -14.51
CA ASN A 182 16.03 14.66 -15.00
C ASN A 182 15.23 15.80 -15.68
N PRO A 183 14.97 15.71 -17.01
CA PRO A 183 14.19 16.71 -17.73
C PRO A 183 12.78 16.92 -17.16
N ALA A 184 12.17 15.89 -16.56
CA ALA A 184 10.83 15.95 -16.00
C ALA A 184 10.68 17.02 -14.91
N TYR A 185 11.77 17.37 -14.22
CA TYR A 185 11.76 18.37 -13.14
C TYR A 185 12.24 19.76 -13.55
N ARG A 186 12.62 19.97 -14.81
CA ARG A 186 13.16 21.27 -15.26
C ARG A 186 12.12 22.40 -15.29
N HIS A 187 10.89 22.09 -15.66
CA HIS A 187 9.87 23.11 -15.97
C HIS A 187 8.70 23.13 -14.98
N GLY A 188 8.72 22.32 -13.93
CA GLY A 188 7.58 22.12 -13.05
C GLY A 188 6.41 21.44 -13.78
N ILE A 189 5.41 20.96 -13.03
CA ILE A 189 4.32 20.13 -13.58
C ILE A 189 3.54 20.84 -14.69
N ALA A 190 3.28 22.15 -14.54
CA ALA A 190 2.50 22.92 -15.51
C ALA A 190 3.35 23.58 -16.61
N GLY A 191 4.69 23.60 -16.47
CA GLY A 191 5.58 24.30 -17.38
C GLY A 191 6.18 23.41 -18.48
N ASP A 192 5.98 22.09 -18.42
CA ASP A 192 6.29 21.20 -19.54
C ASP A 192 5.35 21.52 -20.72
N PRO A 193 5.87 22.01 -21.87
CA PRO A 193 5.05 22.42 -23.00
C PRO A 193 4.33 21.24 -23.69
N ASP A 194 4.85 20.03 -23.56
CA ASP A 194 4.34 18.83 -24.23
C ASP A 194 3.32 18.10 -23.35
N HIS A 195 3.55 18.03 -22.04
CA HIS A 195 2.73 17.22 -21.13
C HIS A 195 1.79 18.02 -20.22
N ARG A 196 2.13 19.27 -19.85
CA ARG A 196 1.33 20.24 -19.06
C ARG A 196 0.58 19.68 -17.83
N GLY A 197 1.00 18.54 -17.29
CA GLY A 197 0.29 17.76 -16.29
C GLY A 197 1.09 16.56 -15.79
N ILE A 198 0.58 15.88 -14.77
CA ILE A 198 1.22 14.71 -14.17
C ILE A 198 1.14 13.52 -15.15
N GLN A 199 2.28 12.85 -15.37
CA GLN A 199 2.37 11.62 -16.17
C GLN A 199 1.92 10.39 -15.36
N ASP A 200 1.56 9.31 -16.05
CA ASP A 200 1.18 8.02 -15.45
C ASP A 200 0.05 8.07 -14.41
N SER A 201 -0.82 9.07 -14.49
CA SER A 201 -2.02 9.16 -13.67
C SER A 201 -3.19 8.40 -14.28
N TYR A 202 -4.02 7.78 -13.43
CA TYR A 202 -5.23 7.06 -13.88
C TYR A 202 -6.20 7.95 -14.67
N PHE A 203 -6.29 9.22 -14.28
CA PHE A 203 -7.06 10.22 -15.02
C PHE A 203 -6.10 11.13 -15.80
N PRO A 204 -6.27 11.26 -17.13
CA PRO A 204 -5.44 12.15 -17.93
C PRO A 204 -5.84 13.62 -17.71
N LEU A 205 -4.93 14.52 -18.08
CA LEU A 205 -5.21 15.97 -18.11
C LEU A 205 -6.41 16.27 -19.02
N ARG A 206 -7.32 17.12 -18.55
CA ARG A 206 -8.48 17.60 -19.32
C ARG A 206 -8.37 19.10 -19.55
N HIS A 207 -8.63 19.52 -20.78
CA HIS A 207 -8.65 20.94 -21.17
C HIS A 207 -10.07 21.51 -21.21
N GLY A 208 -10.18 22.83 -21.12
CA GLY A 208 -11.47 23.53 -21.17
C GLY A 208 -12.31 23.42 -19.89
N GLY A 209 -11.73 22.92 -18.79
CA GLY A 209 -12.37 22.94 -17.48
C GLY A 209 -12.40 24.35 -16.90
N GLN A 210 -13.47 24.67 -16.17
CA GLN A 210 -13.56 25.83 -15.30
C GLN A 210 -13.36 25.37 -13.86
N LEU A 211 -12.50 26.05 -13.12
CA LEU A 211 -12.24 25.77 -11.71
C LEU A 211 -12.69 26.98 -10.88
N THR A 212 -13.66 26.75 -10.00
CA THR A 212 -14.02 27.69 -8.94
C THR A 212 -13.26 27.32 -7.68
N LEU A 213 -12.48 28.25 -7.14
CA LEU A 213 -11.75 28.06 -5.89
C LEU A 213 -12.60 28.58 -4.73
N TYR A 214 -12.82 27.72 -3.74
CA TYR A 214 -13.56 28.09 -2.54
C TYR A 214 -12.60 28.27 -1.37
N GLN A 215 -12.68 29.43 -0.74
CA GLN A 215 -12.11 29.66 0.59
C GLN A 215 -13.22 29.43 1.60
N ASP A 216 -13.03 28.46 2.50
CA ASP A 216 -14.03 28.06 3.50
C ASP A 216 -15.38 27.61 2.91
N ALA A 217 -16.35 27.34 3.79
CA ALA A 217 -17.71 26.93 3.39
C ALA A 217 -18.54 28.09 2.83
N HIS A 218 -18.33 29.29 3.37
CA HIS A 218 -19.05 30.51 3.02
C HIS A 218 -18.18 31.72 3.38
N VAL A 219 -18.21 32.73 2.51
CA VAL A 219 -17.50 34.00 2.69
C VAL A 219 -18.53 35.11 2.47
N ARG A 220 -18.60 36.10 3.37
CA ARG A 220 -19.49 37.24 3.17
C ARG A 220 -18.83 38.29 2.31
N GLU A 221 -19.67 39.09 1.65
CA GLU A 221 -19.19 40.23 0.90
C GLU A 221 -18.43 41.21 1.81
N GLY A 222 -17.21 41.56 1.41
CA GLY A 222 -16.33 42.46 2.15
C GLY A 222 -15.47 41.81 3.24
N ASP A 223 -15.63 40.51 3.54
CA ASP A 223 -14.79 39.82 4.53
C ASP A 223 -13.34 39.62 4.03
N LEU A 224 -13.16 39.53 2.71
CA LEU A 224 -11.87 39.29 2.07
C LEU A 224 -11.43 40.49 1.23
N PRO A 225 -10.12 40.74 1.12
CA PRO A 225 -9.59 41.84 0.34
C PRO A 225 -9.86 41.64 -1.15
N GLU A 226 -9.84 42.78 -1.86
CA GLU A 226 -9.81 42.77 -3.31
C GLU A 226 -8.47 42.22 -3.81
N ILE A 227 -8.51 41.29 -4.76
CA ILE A 227 -7.33 40.71 -5.38
C ILE A 227 -7.40 41.00 -6.89
N GLU A 228 -6.51 41.86 -7.36
CA GLU A 228 -6.38 42.16 -8.79
C GLU A 228 -5.71 40.99 -9.51
N LEU A 229 -6.28 40.63 -10.65
CA LEU A 229 -5.82 39.62 -11.59
C LEU A 229 -5.41 40.29 -12.90
N ASP A 230 -4.71 39.53 -13.76
CA ASP A 230 -4.31 39.98 -15.09
C ASP A 230 -5.49 40.57 -15.89
N ASN A 231 -5.18 41.58 -16.70
CA ASN A 231 -6.13 42.35 -17.50
C ASN A 231 -7.12 43.19 -16.66
N GLY A 232 -6.72 43.61 -15.46
CA GLY A 232 -7.52 44.50 -14.60
C GLY A 232 -8.82 43.86 -14.11
N LYS A 233 -8.85 42.53 -14.02
CA LYS A 233 -9.98 41.80 -13.46
C LYS A 233 -9.81 41.68 -11.95
N THR A 234 -10.91 41.60 -11.23
CA THR A 234 -10.90 41.33 -9.79
C THR A 234 -11.26 39.87 -9.54
N PHE A 235 -10.52 39.19 -8.66
CA PHE A 235 -10.84 37.83 -8.22
C PHE A 235 -12.20 37.80 -7.51
N GLN A 236 -13.04 36.84 -7.89
CA GLN A 236 -14.35 36.65 -7.27
C GLN A 236 -14.27 35.58 -6.19
N HIS A 237 -14.53 35.99 -4.95
CA HIS A 237 -14.67 35.09 -3.82
C HIS A 237 -16.07 34.44 -3.87
N ASN A 238 -16.13 33.12 -4.08
CA ASN A 238 -17.39 32.38 -4.20
C ASN A 238 -17.74 31.64 -2.90
N ALA A 239 -19.03 31.35 -2.68
CA ALA A 239 -19.53 30.68 -1.48
C ALA A 239 -19.81 29.19 -1.75
N CYS A 240 -18.92 28.31 -1.28
CA CYS A 240 -18.96 26.86 -1.53
C CYS A 240 -20.31 26.21 -1.23
N TRP A 241 -20.86 26.44 -0.03
CA TRP A 241 -22.12 25.82 0.39
C TRP A 241 -23.33 26.37 -0.36
N GLU A 242 -23.29 27.63 -0.78
CA GLU A 242 -24.36 28.20 -1.62
C GLU A 242 -24.35 27.52 -2.98
N ASP A 243 -23.19 27.42 -3.63
CA ASP A 243 -23.05 26.77 -4.92
C ASP A 243 -23.39 25.27 -4.87
N ILE A 244 -23.00 24.56 -3.80
CA ILE A 244 -23.41 23.16 -3.57
C ILE A 244 -24.93 23.06 -3.41
N CYS A 245 -25.54 23.95 -2.62
CA CYS A 245 -26.99 23.98 -2.44
C CYS A 245 -27.71 24.23 -3.78
N HIS A 246 -27.25 25.21 -4.57
CA HIS A 246 -27.78 25.47 -5.90
C HIS A 246 -27.65 24.26 -6.82
N ALA A 247 -26.47 23.64 -6.89
CA ALA A 247 -26.23 22.45 -7.71
C ALA A 247 -27.13 21.26 -7.33
N ILE A 248 -27.40 21.07 -6.03
CA ILE A 248 -28.30 20.03 -5.54
C ILE A 248 -29.76 20.35 -5.89
N LEU A 249 -30.20 21.59 -5.68
CA LEU A 249 -31.57 22.02 -5.93
C LEU A 249 -31.93 22.04 -7.42
N GLU A 250 -30.97 22.35 -8.29
CA GLU A 250 -31.15 22.44 -9.74
C GLU A 250 -30.86 21.12 -10.48
N ALA A 251 -30.51 20.05 -9.77
CA ALA A 251 -30.22 18.76 -10.39
C ALA A 251 -31.48 18.12 -10.98
N HIS A 252 -31.46 17.73 -12.26
CA HIS A 252 -32.62 17.12 -12.93
C HIS A 252 -32.54 15.59 -13.07
N HIS A 253 -31.35 15.00 -12.92
CA HIS A 253 -31.14 13.59 -13.25
C HIS A 253 -30.48 12.80 -12.13
N MET A 254 -29.36 13.30 -11.62
CA MET A 254 -28.54 12.55 -10.68
C MET A 254 -27.82 13.48 -9.71
N ILE A 255 -27.79 13.06 -8.44
CA ILE A 255 -26.94 13.61 -7.40
C ILE A 255 -26.11 12.45 -6.85
N TYR A 256 -24.79 12.60 -6.85
CA TYR A 256 -23.88 11.63 -6.25
C TYR A 256 -22.97 12.29 -5.22
N ILE A 257 -23.07 11.83 -3.97
CA ILE A 257 -22.28 12.35 -2.85
C ILE A 257 -21.46 11.21 -2.25
N VAL A 258 -20.18 11.50 -1.99
CA VAL A 258 -19.27 10.61 -1.27
C VAL A 258 -18.66 11.41 -0.13
N GLY A 259 -18.75 10.91 1.10
CA GLY A 259 -18.30 11.64 2.28
C GLY A 259 -17.78 10.75 3.39
N TRP A 260 -16.77 11.24 4.11
CA TRP A 260 -16.30 10.61 5.35
C TRP A 260 -17.38 10.64 6.43
N SER A 261 -18.07 11.76 6.56
CA SER A 261 -19.32 11.88 7.33
C SER A 261 -20.26 12.79 6.56
N VAL A 262 -21.52 12.40 6.48
CA VAL A 262 -22.60 13.22 5.92
C VAL A 262 -23.59 13.43 7.05
N TYR A 263 -24.09 14.65 7.22
CA TYR A 263 -25.15 14.95 8.16
C TYR A 263 -26.12 15.86 7.43
N ASP A 264 -27.22 15.28 6.96
CA ASP A 264 -28.21 16.02 6.20
C ASP A 264 -29.63 15.68 6.66
N LYS A 265 -30.52 16.66 6.55
CA LYS A 265 -31.94 16.61 6.87
C LYS A 265 -32.83 16.81 5.64
N PHE A 266 -32.26 16.93 4.44
CA PHE A 266 -33.05 17.18 3.23
C PHE A 266 -33.56 15.89 2.59
N LYS A 267 -34.81 15.91 2.09
CA LYS A 267 -35.43 14.78 1.37
C LYS A 267 -35.50 15.12 -0.12
N SER A 268 -34.96 14.22 -0.95
CA SER A 268 -35.02 14.28 -2.42
C SER A 268 -36.43 14.58 -2.92
N GLN A 269 -36.55 15.45 -3.93
CA GLN A 269 -37.77 15.61 -4.72
C GLN A 269 -37.97 14.40 -5.65
N GLU A 270 -39.20 14.17 -6.11
CA GLU A 270 -39.54 13.07 -7.01
C GLU A 270 -38.83 13.25 -8.38
N GLY A 271 -38.19 12.19 -8.89
CA GLY A 271 -37.61 12.15 -10.25
C GLY A 271 -36.09 12.24 -10.36
N VAL A 272 -35.38 12.72 -9.32
CA VAL A 272 -33.91 12.78 -9.30
C VAL A 272 -33.33 11.54 -8.61
N ARG A 273 -32.33 10.90 -9.22
CA ARG A 273 -31.64 9.76 -8.60
C ARG A 273 -30.57 10.27 -7.63
N VAL A 274 -30.73 9.98 -6.35
CA VAL A 274 -29.77 10.39 -5.31
C VAL A 274 -29.03 9.16 -4.78
N CYS A 275 -27.70 9.14 -4.95
CA CYS A 275 -26.81 8.09 -4.45
C CYS A 275 -25.82 8.67 -3.43
N LEU A 276 -25.70 8.03 -2.26
CA LEU A 276 -24.75 8.39 -1.22
C LEU A 276 -23.84 7.19 -0.92
N LEU A 277 -22.52 7.41 -0.97
CA LEU A 277 -21.53 6.52 -0.36
C LEU A 277 -20.93 7.21 0.87
N VAL A 278 -21.29 6.73 2.07
CA VAL A 278 -20.77 7.25 3.34
C VAL A 278 -19.78 6.25 3.90
N TRP A 279 -18.66 6.72 4.47
CA TRP A 279 -17.70 5.83 5.12
C TRP A 279 -18.36 5.06 6.27
N ASP A 280 -18.13 3.74 6.31
CA ASP A 280 -18.61 2.85 7.39
C ASP A 280 -17.58 2.81 8.53
N ASP A 281 -17.86 3.52 9.62
CA ASP A 281 -17.03 3.47 10.82
C ASP A 281 -17.32 2.16 11.57
N LYS A 282 -16.46 1.15 11.36
CA LYS A 282 -16.60 -0.16 12.01
C LYS A 282 -16.52 -0.12 13.54
N THR A 283 -16.14 1.01 14.14
CA THR A 283 -16.13 1.20 15.60
C THR A 283 -17.47 1.69 16.16
N SER A 284 -18.41 2.13 15.33
CA SER A 284 -19.72 2.70 15.74
C SER A 284 -20.82 1.65 16.01
N HIS A 285 -20.47 0.37 16.11
CA HIS A 285 -21.45 -0.70 16.21
C HIS A 285 -22.10 -0.79 17.60
N ASP A 286 -23.43 -0.80 17.65
CA ASP A 286 -24.23 -1.20 18.82
C ASP A 286 -23.97 -2.68 19.17
N LYS A 287 -22.88 -2.96 19.89
CA LYS A 287 -22.67 -4.27 20.53
C LYS A 287 -23.26 -4.23 21.94
N PHE A 288 -24.26 -5.06 22.18
CA PHE A 288 -24.78 -5.38 23.52
C PHE A 288 -25.23 -4.17 24.36
N PHE A 289 -26.22 -3.41 23.89
CA PHE A 289 -26.90 -2.37 24.69
C PHE A 289 -26.00 -1.24 25.22
N ILE A 290 -24.75 -1.13 24.75
CA ILE A 290 -23.83 -0.03 25.07
C ILE A 290 -23.60 0.76 23.77
N LYS A 291 -24.18 1.97 23.71
CA LYS A 291 -23.83 2.95 22.67
C LYS A 291 -22.39 3.36 22.88
N THR A 292 -21.49 2.82 22.07
CA THR A 292 -20.15 3.40 21.92
C THR A 292 -20.26 4.39 20.77
N GLY A 293 -20.18 5.69 21.08
CA GLY A 293 -19.96 6.69 20.03
C GLY A 293 -18.70 6.27 19.28
N GLY A 294 -18.79 6.17 17.95
CA GLY A 294 -17.64 5.85 17.12
C GLY A 294 -16.47 6.73 17.55
N VAL A 295 -15.27 6.15 17.60
CA VAL A 295 -14.05 6.84 18.10
C VAL A 295 -13.77 8.10 17.25
N MET A 296 -14.40 8.18 16.09
CA MET A 296 -14.18 9.13 15.02
C MET A 296 -15.31 10.16 14.83
N ALA A 297 -16.32 10.21 15.71
CA ALA A 297 -17.42 11.19 15.64
C ALA A 297 -18.17 11.23 14.28
N THR A 298 -18.33 10.09 13.61
CA THR A 298 -19.11 9.97 12.37
C THR A 298 -20.61 9.85 12.65
N HIS A 299 -21.43 10.25 11.68
CA HIS A 299 -22.90 10.14 11.71
C HIS A 299 -23.42 9.19 10.61
N ASP A 300 -22.62 8.21 10.22
CA ASP A 300 -22.86 7.29 9.11
C ASP A 300 -24.10 6.41 9.33
N GLU A 301 -24.19 5.76 10.50
CA GLU A 301 -25.34 4.95 10.87
C GLU A 301 -26.64 5.77 11.02
N GLU A 302 -26.54 6.98 11.57
CA GLU A 302 -27.68 7.89 11.69
C GLU A 302 -28.18 8.34 10.30
N THR A 303 -27.26 8.65 9.40
CA THR A 303 -27.55 9.04 8.02
C THR A 303 -28.20 7.91 7.23
N ARG A 304 -27.69 6.68 7.34
CA ARG A 304 -28.34 5.51 6.72
C ARG A 304 -29.76 5.31 7.26
N LYS A 305 -29.94 5.42 8.58
CA LYS A 305 -31.26 5.29 9.23
C LYS A 305 -32.22 6.38 8.76
N PHE A 306 -31.75 7.61 8.62
CA PHE A 306 -32.53 8.75 8.14
C PHE A 306 -33.08 8.50 6.72
N PHE A 307 -32.25 7.95 5.82
CA PHE A 307 -32.64 7.71 4.42
C PHE A 307 -33.32 6.36 4.13
N LYS A 308 -33.39 5.42 5.08
CA LYS A 308 -33.87 4.04 4.89
C LYS A 308 -35.24 3.90 4.21
N HIS A 309 -36.12 4.88 4.40
CA HIS A 309 -37.48 4.89 3.84
C HIS A 309 -37.72 6.06 2.88
N SER A 310 -36.63 6.58 2.29
CA SER A 310 -36.68 7.61 1.26
C SER A 310 -36.32 7.03 -0.11
N SER A 311 -36.44 7.85 -1.16
CA SER A 311 -35.94 7.52 -2.50
C SER A 311 -34.41 7.58 -2.63
N VAL A 312 -33.70 8.03 -1.58
CA VAL A 312 -32.25 8.17 -1.57
C VAL A 312 -31.58 6.81 -1.35
N ILE A 313 -30.64 6.46 -2.23
CA ILE A 313 -29.84 5.23 -2.13
C ILE A 313 -28.61 5.54 -1.27
N CYS A 314 -28.68 5.23 0.03
CA CYS A 314 -27.57 5.42 0.97
C CYS A 314 -26.85 4.11 1.29
N VAL A 315 -25.57 4.02 0.96
CA VAL A 315 -24.73 2.84 1.18
C VAL A 315 -23.56 3.20 2.09
N LEU A 316 -23.36 2.39 3.14
CA LEU A 316 -22.17 2.45 3.99
C LEU A 316 -21.03 1.70 3.31
N SER A 317 -19.90 2.36 3.15
CA SER A 317 -18.75 1.88 2.39
C SER A 317 -17.57 1.59 3.32
N PRO A 318 -17.32 0.32 3.68
CA PRO A 318 -16.19 -0.05 4.52
C PRO A 318 -14.88 0.11 3.78
N ARG A 319 -13.92 0.78 4.43
CA ARG A 319 -12.53 0.76 3.98
C ARG A 319 -11.81 -0.44 4.58
N TYR A 320 -11.19 -1.24 3.72
CA TYR A 320 -10.22 -2.24 4.14
C TYR A 320 -8.83 -1.70 3.86
N ALA A 321 -7.98 -1.66 4.89
CA ALA A 321 -6.58 -1.37 4.69
C ALA A 321 -6.00 -2.42 3.72
N SER A 322 -5.14 -1.97 2.80
CA SER A 322 -4.53 -2.88 1.84
C SER A 322 -3.78 -4.01 2.57
N ASN A 323 -3.87 -5.24 2.06
CA ASN A 323 -3.09 -6.41 2.49
C ASN A 323 -1.57 -6.21 2.32
N LYS A 324 -1.12 -5.06 1.78
CA LYS A 324 0.29 -4.67 1.73
C LYS A 324 0.86 -4.21 3.08
N LEU A 325 0.06 -4.08 4.13
CA LEU A 325 0.50 -3.76 5.49
C LEU A 325 0.26 -4.94 6.45
N SER A 326 1.24 -5.23 7.31
CA SER A 326 1.09 -6.17 8.43
C SER A 326 -0.13 -5.80 9.28
N ILE A 327 -0.80 -6.81 9.83
CA ILE A 327 -1.98 -6.68 10.73
C ILE A 327 -1.75 -5.62 11.83
N PHE A 328 -0.52 -5.51 12.34
CA PHE A 328 -0.15 -4.53 13.36
C PHE A 328 -0.16 -3.08 12.85
N LYS A 329 0.29 -2.83 11.61
CA LYS A 329 0.22 -1.51 10.97
C LYS A 329 -1.21 -1.15 10.57
N GLN A 330 -2.04 -2.14 10.22
CA GLN A 330 -3.46 -1.90 9.96
C GLN A 330 -4.18 -1.41 11.23
N GLN A 331 -3.90 -2.01 12.41
CA GLN A 331 -4.46 -1.56 13.69
C GLN A 331 -4.00 -0.15 14.08
N LEU A 332 -2.71 0.17 13.90
CA LEU A 332 -2.19 1.51 14.19
C LEU A 332 -2.71 2.61 13.26
N MET A 333 -2.96 2.33 11.98
CA MET A 333 -3.60 3.30 11.07
C MET A 333 -5.08 3.50 11.38
N THR A 334 -5.76 2.50 11.94
CA THR A 334 -7.15 2.63 12.39
C THR A 334 -7.27 3.42 13.70
N LEU A 335 -6.16 3.59 14.44
CA LEU A 335 -6.10 4.27 15.74
C LEU A 335 -5.48 5.67 15.68
N ASN A 336 -4.83 6.06 14.58
CA ASN A 336 -4.15 7.35 14.41
C ASN A 336 -4.75 8.24 13.30
N LEU A 337 -5.85 7.79 12.68
CA LEU A 337 -6.84 8.68 12.09
C LEU A 337 -7.88 8.87 13.17
#